data_AF-A0A1X0R8Q2-F1
#
_entry.id   AF-A0A1X0R8Q2-F1
#
_cell.length_a   1.000
_cell.length_b   1.000
_cell.length_c   1.000
_cell.angle_alpha   90.00
_cell.angle_beta   90.00
_cell.angle_gamma   90.00
#
_symmetry.space_group_name_H-M   'P 1'
#
loop_
_entity.id
_entity.type
_entity.pdbx_description
1 polymer ?
#
loop_
_entity_poly.entity_id
_entity_poly.type
_entity_poly.pdbx_seq_one_letter_code
_entity_poly.pdbx_strand_id
1 'polypeptide(L)'
;GKCVEDELFYFGIQCSKEYQSHSFIIDANSQNLKKNYGIFNDEELDEIKQHNQKLTLKIPVTLGDYLNRFNKNSTTQIRKEVFRPMEFDSNFDPKRHFDYDWIRSSVSEPSFLTKHFLVCQLKIPLVYLFFF
;
A
#
# COMPACT_ATOMS: atom_id res chain seq x y z
N GLY A 1 -7.93 -21.90 -19.44
CA GLY A 1 -7.78 -20.56 -18.85
C GLY A 1 -6.54 -19.91 -19.39
N LYS A 2 -6.46 -18.58 -19.32
CA LYS A 2 -5.22 -17.84 -19.58
C LYS A 2 -4.25 -18.00 -18.40
N CYS A 3 -2.96 -17.87 -18.66
CA CYS A 3 -1.94 -17.74 -17.62
C CYS A 3 -1.84 -16.26 -17.23
N VAL A 4 -2.09 -15.92 -15.97
CA VAL A 4 -2.15 -14.52 -15.51
C VAL A 4 -0.79 -13.85 -15.64
N GLU A 5 0.27 -14.58 -15.31
CA GLU A 5 1.65 -14.12 -15.38
C GLU A 5 2.06 -13.77 -16.81
N ASP A 6 1.67 -14.58 -17.80
CA ASP A 6 1.99 -14.34 -19.21
C ASP A 6 1.30 -13.06 -19.71
N GLU A 7 0.01 -12.89 -19.41
CA GLU A 7 -0.76 -11.72 -19.81
C GLU A 7 -0.23 -10.44 -19.15
N LEU A 8 0.13 -10.50 -17.86
CA LEU A 8 0.74 -9.37 -17.15
C LEU A 8 2.13 -9.03 -17.72
N PHE A 9 2.91 -10.04 -18.10
CA PHE A 9 4.22 -9.84 -18.70
C PHE A 9 4.12 -9.15 -20.06
N TYR A 10 3.26 -9.65 -20.96
CA TYR A 10 3.05 -9.02 -22.27
C TYR A 10 2.53 -7.59 -22.14
N PHE A 11 1.59 -7.35 -21.22
CA PHE A 11 1.10 -6.02 -20.94
C PHE A 11 2.19 -5.10 -20.36
N GLY A 12 3.02 -5.60 -19.44
CA GLY A 12 4.16 -4.89 -18.89
C GLY A 12 5.14 -4.42 -19.97
N ILE A 13 5.47 -5.28 -20.94
CA ILE A 13 6.36 -4.92 -22.06
C ILE A 13 5.79 -3.74 -22.88
N GLN A 14 4.46 -3.64 -23.01
CA GLN A 14 3.80 -2.58 -23.78
C GLN A 14 3.71 -1.24 -23.02
N CYS A 15 3.90 -1.23 -21.70
CA CYS A 15 3.80 -0.02 -20.90
C CYS A 15 5.02 0.89 -21.09
N SER A 16 4.79 2.15 -21.48
CA SER A 16 5.85 3.15 -21.66
C SER A 16 6.38 3.72 -20.34
N LYS A 17 5.71 3.44 -19.22
CA LYS A 17 6.05 3.85 -17.86
C LYS A 17 5.89 2.67 -16.93
N GLU A 18 6.52 2.77 -15.76
CA GLU A 18 6.37 1.77 -14.70
C GLU A 18 4.88 1.56 -14.35
N TYR A 19 4.47 0.29 -14.33
CA TYR A 19 3.12 -0.15 -14.02
C TYR A 19 3.16 -1.31 -13.04
N GLN A 20 2.09 -1.56 -12.29
CA GLN A 20 2.03 -2.65 -11.30
C GLN A 20 2.35 -4.03 -11.89
N SER A 21 2.06 -4.24 -13.18
CA SER A 21 2.35 -5.48 -13.91
C SER A 21 3.84 -5.78 -14.02
N HIS A 22 4.73 -4.77 -13.99
CA HIS A 22 6.19 -4.98 -13.97
C HIS A 22 6.67 -5.72 -12.72
N SER A 23 5.89 -5.65 -11.65
CA SER A 23 6.14 -6.36 -10.39
C SER A 23 5.21 -7.56 -10.21
N PHE A 24 4.52 -8.01 -11.27
CA PHE A 24 3.48 -9.05 -11.23
C PHE A 24 2.36 -8.76 -10.22
N ILE A 25 2.09 -7.47 -9.97
CA ILE A 25 0.99 -7.03 -9.10
C ILE A 25 -0.23 -6.72 -9.97
N ILE A 26 -1.37 -7.32 -9.61
CA ILE A 26 -2.65 -7.08 -10.28
C ILE A 26 -3.67 -6.50 -9.28
N ASP A 27 -4.30 -5.39 -9.65
CA ASP A 27 -5.50 -4.91 -8.98
C ASP A 27 -6.73 -5.35 -9.79
N ALA A 28 -7.33 -6.47 -9.39
CA ALA A 28 -8.50 -7.04 -10.06
C ALA A 28 -9.77 -6.17 -9.98
N ASN A 29 -9.76 -5.07 -9.22
CA ASN A 29 -10.83 -4.06 -9.20
C ASN A 29 -10.53 -2.86 -10.12
N SER A 30 -9.33 -2.79 -10.68
CA SER A 30 -8.90 -1.68 -11.52
C SER A 30 -9.70 -1.69 -12.83
N GLN A 31 -10.41 -0.60 -13.09
CA GLN A 31 -11.11 -0.43 -14.36
C GLN A 31 -10.16 -0.40 -15.56
N ASN A 32 -8.87 -0.12 -15.34
CA ASN A 32 -7.88 -0.06 -16.41
C ASN A 32 -7.68 -1.42 -17.10
N LEU A 33 -7.56 -2.50 -16.32
CA LEU A 33 -7.31 -3.85 -16.84
C LEU A 33 -8.49 -4.35 -17.70
N LYS A 34 -9.71 -3.95 -17.32
CA LYS A 34 -10.95 -4.30 -18.00
C LYS A 34 -11.27 -3.38 -19.19
N LYS A 35 -11.38 -2.06 -18.95
CA LYS A 35 -11.91 -1.10 -19.91
C LYS A 35 -10.87 -0.51 -20.85
N ASN A 36 -9.66 -0.26 -20.33
CA ASN A 36 -8.66 0.50 -21.08
C ASN A 36 -7.74 -0.43 -21.87
N TYR A 37 -7.41 -1.60 -21.30
CA TYR A 37 -6.46 -2.55 -21.90
C TYR A 37 -7.08 -3.88 -22.33
N GLY A 38 -8.29 -4.22 -21.83
CA GLY A 38 -9.01 -5.42 -22.25
C GLY A 38 -8.27 -6.74 -22.00
N ILE A 39 -7.38 -6.78 -20.99
CA ILE A 39 -6.50 -7.92 -20.71
C ILE A 39 -7.32 -9.08 -20.13
N PHE A 40 -8.21 -8.76 -19.20
CA PHE A 40 -9.07 -9.72 -18.51
C PHE A 40 -10.55 -9.32 -18.60
N ASN A 41 -11.42 -10.32 -18.75
CA ASN A 41 -12.88 -10.14 -18.66
C ASN A 41 -13.38 -10.26 -17.20
N ASP A 42 -14.69 -10.06 -16.97
CA ASP A 42 -15.25 -10.09 -15.61
C ASP A 42 -15.11 -11.45 -14.91
N GLU A 43 -15.31 -12.54 -15.65
CA GLU A 43 -15.20 -13.90 -15.13
C GLU A 43 -13.74 -14.22 -14.74
N GLU A 44 -12.78 -13.85 -15.60
CA GLU A 44 -11.34 -13.99 -15.35
C GLU A 44 -10.90 -13.16 -14.13
N LEU A 45 -11.40 -11.92 -13.99
CA LEU A 45 -11.08 -11.07 -12.84
C LEU A 45 -11.67 -11.62 -11.54
N ASP A 46 -12.87 -12.19 -11.59
CA ASP A 46 -13.50 -12.80 -10.43
C ASP A 46 -12.82 -14.12 -10.04
N GLU A 47 -12.35 -14.92 -11.00
CA GLU A 47 -11.49 -16.08 -10.75
C GLU A 47 -10.19 -15.65 -10.03
N ILE A 48 -9.51 -14.62 -10.53
CA ILE A 48 -8.28 -14.09 -9.93
C ILE A 48 -8.51 -13.61 -8.48
N LYS A 49 -9.64 -12.95 -8.19
CA LYS A 49 -9.98 -12.50 -6.82
C LYS A 49 -10.19 -13.64 -5.85
N GLN A 50 -10.78 -14.74 -6.33
CA GLN A 50 -11.14 -15.90 -5.50
C GLN A 50 -9.98 -16.88 -5.37
N HIS A 51 -9.04 -16.87 -6.31
CA HIS A 51 -7.90 -17.77 -6.30
C HIS A 51 -6.97 -17.50 -5.12
N ASN A 52 -6.81 -18.49 -4.24
CA ASN A 52 -5.93 -18.43 -3.06
C ASN A 52 -6.11 -17.16 -2.22
N GLN A 53 -7.35 -16.71 -2.06
CA GLN A 53 -7.67 -15.51 -1.30
C GLN A 53 -7.12 -15.62 0.13
N LYS A 54 -6.07 -14.86 0.42
CA LYS A 54 -5.54 -14.75 1.78
C LYS A 54 -6.51 -13.91 2.60
N LEU A 55 -6.76 -14.34 3.84
CA LEU A 55 -7.50 -13.56 4.81
C LEU A 55 -6.80 -12.20 4.96
N THR A 56 -7.53 -11.13 4.65
CA THR A 56 -7.04 -9.78 4.95
C THR A 56 -7.13 -9.62 6.46
N LEU A 57 -5.97 -9.64 7.13
CA LEU A 57 -5.90 -9.35 8.56
C LEU A 57 -6.35 -7.90 8.77
N LYS A 58 -7.26 -7.69 9.73
CA LYS A 58 -7.65 -6.33 10.12
C LYS A 58 -6.54 -5.74 10.96
N ILE A 59 -6.13 -4.52 10.63
CA ILE A 59 -5.20 -3.75 11.44
C ILE A 59 -5.85 -3.52 12.80
N PRO A 60 -5.14 -3.77 13.92
CA PRO A 60 -5.64 -3.43 15.26
C PRO A 60 -6.04 -1.95 15.32
N VAL A 61 -7.18 -1.65 15.95
CA VAL A 61 -7.72 -0.28 16.04
C VAL A 61 -6.67 0.69 16.60
N THR A 62 -5.94 0.29 17.64
CA THR A 62 -4.88 1.09 18.27
C THR A 62 -3.74 1.43 17.32
N LEU A 63 -3.36 0.50 16.45
CA LEU A 63 -2.33 0.70 15.43
C LEU A 63 -2.85 1.60 14.30
N GLY A 64 -4.12 1.44 13.91
CA GLY A 64 -4.79 2.33 12.95
C GLY A 64 -4.89 3.77 13.46
N ASP A 65 -5.27 3.96 14.73
CA ASP A 65 -5.31 5.27 15.38
C ASP A 65 -3.93 5.90 15.45
N TYR A 66 -2.89 5.08 15.65
CA TYR A 66 -1.52 5.56 15.59
C TYR A 66 -1.13 6.05 14.20
N LEU A 67 -1.37 5.26 13.15
CA LEU A 67 -1.12 5.65 11.77
C LEU A 67 -1.83 6.96 11.43
N ASN A 68 -3.08 7.12 11.86
CA ASN A 68 -3.86 8.33 11.64
C ASN A 68 -3.29 9.57 12.32
N ARG A 69 -2.42 9.45 13.34
CA ARG A 69 -1.72 10.62 13.92
C ARG A 69 -0.80 11.30 12.91
N PHE A 70 -0.29 10.59 11.92
CA PHE A 70 0.57 11.16 10.87
C PHE A 70 -0.22 11.79 9.72
N ASN A 71 -1.55 11.59 9.66
CA ASN A 71 -2.40 12.21 8.66
C ASN A 71 -2.59 13.71 8.94
N LYS A 72 -1.60 14.52 8.56
CA LYS A 72 -1.53 15.96 8.78
C LYS A 72 -1.25 16.69 7.47
N ASN A 73 -1.69 17.94 7.39
CA ASN A 73 -1.61 18.75 6.17
C ASN A 73 -0.29 19.52 6.01
N SER A 74 0.68 19.32 6.92
CA SER A 74 1.94 20.07 6.93
C SER A 74 3.09 19.21 7.47
N THR A 75 4.24 19.28 6.81
CA THR A 75 5.48 18.64 7.26
C THR A 75 5.87 19.03 8.68
N THR A 76 5.59 20.27 9.11
CA THR A 76 5.86 20.72 10.49
C THR A 76 5.00 19.97 11.50
N GLN A 77 3.73 19.69 11.17
CA GLN A 77 2.82 18.93 12.03
C GLN A 77 3.20 17.45 12.06
N ILE A 78 3.54 16.87 10.90
CA ILE A 78 4.04 15.49 10.82
C ILE A 78 5.31 15.35 11.67
N ARG A 79 6.26 16.28 11.51
CA ARG A 79 7.51 16.29 12.29
C ARG A 79 7.27 16.33 13.79
N LYS A 80 6.28 17.09 14.26
CA LYS A 80 5.90 17.13 15.68
C LYS A 80 5.39 15.78 16.18
N GLU A 81 4.62 15.06 15.38
CA GLU A 81 4.11 13.72 15.74
C GLU A 81 5.21 12.67 15.69
N VAL A 82 6.14 12.75 14.72
CA VAL A 82 7.31 11.87 14.62
C VAL A 82 8.21 11.99 15.85
N PHE A 83 8.55 13.21 16.27
CA PHE A 83 9.42 13.44 17.42
C PHE A 83 8.67 13.51 18.76
N ARG A 84 7.39 13.10 18.78
CA ARG A 84 6.63 13.01 20.02
C ARG A 84 7.21 11.88 20.88
N PRO A 85 7.55 12.14 22.16
CA PRO A 85 8.03 11.09 23.07
C PRO A 85 7.01 9.97 23.22
N MET A 86 7.48 8.73 23.20
CA MET A 86 6.68 7.53 23.43
C MET A 86 7.37 6.57 24.39
N GLU A 87 6.60 5.68 25.01
CA GLU A 87 7.10 4.75 26.03
C GLU A 87 8.28 3.89 25.52
N PHE A 88 8.26 3.55 24.23
CA PHE A 88 9.27 2.72 23.62
C PHE A 88 10.59 3.42 23.31
N ASP A 89 10.70 4.74 23.51
CA ASP A 89 11.97 5.47 23.41
C ASP A 89 12.92 5.12 24.56
N SER A 90 12.39 4.65 25.68
CA SER A 90 13.17 4.26 26.86
C SER A 90 13.01 2.77 27.21
N ASN A 91 11.83 2.19 26.95
CA ASN A 91 11.50 0.81 27.33
C ASN A 91 10.95 0.03 26.13
N PHE A 92 11.80 -0.25 25.15
CA PHE A 92 11.41 -0.99 23.94
C PHE A 92 11.08 -2.46 24.26
N ASP A 93 9.92 -2.93 23.77
CA ASP A 93 9.46 -4.32 23.85
C ASP A 93 9.13 -4.77 22.42
N PRO A 94 9.91 -5.68 21.83
CA PRO A 94 9.70 -6.14 20.46
C PRO A 94 8.29 -6.70 20.19
N LYS A 95 7.61 -7.25 21.20
CA LYS A 95 6.27 -7.83 21.02
C LYS A 95 5.17 -6.79 20.96
N ARG A 96 5.41 -5.59 21.51
CA ARG A 96 4.40 -4.54 21.65
C ARG A 96 4.70 -3.31 20.79
N HIS A 97 5.97 -2.99 20.64
CA HIS A 97 6.43 -1.70 20.11
C HIS A 97 6.98 -1.79 18.69
N PHE A 98 7.27 -2.99 18.18
CA PHE A 98 7.88 -3.18 16.85
C PHE A 98 7.11 -2.47 15.73
N ASP A 99 5.80 -2.70 15.63
CA ASP A 99 4.99 -2.08 14.57
C ASP A 99 4.95 -0.55 14.69
N TYR A 100 4.87 -0.02 15.92
CA TYR A 100 4.83 1.42 16.17
C TYR A 100 6.17 2.09 15.82
N ASP A 101 7.29 1.49 16.23
CA ASP A 101 8.61 2.02 15.93
C ASP A 101 8.93 1.92 14.43
N TRP A 102 8.53 0.83 13.78
CA TRP A 102 8.66 0.67 12.34
C TRP A 102 7.87 1.73 11.56
N ILE A 103 6.62 2.01 11.96
CA ILE A 103 5.80 3.08 11.37
C ILE A 103 6.48 4.44 11.56
N ARG A 104 6.90 4.77 12.79
CA ARG A 104 7.56 6.05 13.07
C ARG A 104 8.81 6.24 12.24
N SER A 105 9.65 5.20 12.18
CA SER A 105 10.89 5.20 11.42
C SER A 105 10.61 5.43 9.92
N SER A 106 9.61 4.73 9.38
CA SER A 106 9.20 4.87 7.99
C SER A 106 8.70 6.27 7.63
N VAL A 107 8.02 6.96 8.56
CA VAL A 107 7.58 8.35 8.38
C VAL A 107 8.73 9.35 8.58
N SER A 108 9.70 9.02 9.43
CA SER A 108 10.85 9.89 9.72
C SER A 108 11.90 9.91 8.62
N GLU A 109 12.02 8.84 7.83
CA GLU A 109 12.97 8.72 6.73
C GLU A 109 12.54 9.60 5.54
N PRO A 110 13.30 10.66 5.19
CA PRO A 110 12.94 11.56 4.10
C PRO A 110 12.97 10.89 2.71
N SER A 111 13.63 9.73 2.59
CA SER A 111 14.07 9.20 1.31
C SER A 111 13.31 7.99 0.78
N PHE A 112 12.23 7.49 1.41
CA PHE A 112 11.67 6.23 0.91
C PHE A 112 10.17 6.12 0.59
N LEU A 113 9.17 6.62 1.32
CA LEU A 113 7.80 6.09 1.07
C LEU A 113 6.63 7.07 1.14
N THR A 114 6.58 8.07 0.24
CA THR A 114 5.32 8.80 -0.02
C THR A 114 4.55 8.32 -1.25
N LYS A 115 5.09 7.44 -2.10
CA LYS A 115 4.39 7.02 -3.33
C LYS A 115 4.09 5.53 -3.48
N HIS A 116 5.02 4.63 -3.15
CA HIS A 116 4.86 3.23 -3.58
C HIS A 116 4.37 2.25 -2.48
N PHE A 117 4.85 2.35 -1.23
CA PHE A 117 4.53 1.32 -0.21
C PHE A 117 3.18 1.49 0.47
N LEU A 118 2.76 2.72 0.78
CA LEU A 118 1.48 2.99 1.46
C LEU A 118 0.28 2.53 0.62
N VAL A 119 0.39 2.60 -0.71
CA VAL A 119 -0.65 2.19 -1.64
C VAL A 119 -0.78 0.66 -1.71
N CYS A 120 0.33 -0.08 -1.68
CA CYS A 120 0.32 -1.52 -1.94
C CYS A 120 -0.02 -2.40 -0.73
N GLN A 121 0.22 -1.95 0.51
CA GLN A 121 0.03 -2.79 1.71
C GLN A 121 -1.23 -2.48 2.54
N LEU A 122 -1.74 -1.24 2.49
CA LEU A 122 -2.76 -0.80 3.47
C LEU A 122 -4.20 -0.72 2.96
N LYS A 123 -4.49 -1.00 1.67
CA LYS A 123 -5.85 -0.85 1.09
C LYS A 123 -6.54 0.47 1.50
N ILE A 124 -5.76 1.53 1.73
CA ILE A 124 -6.32 2.86 2.01
C ILE A 124 -6.78 3.41 0.65
N PRO A 125 -8.08 3.71 0.48
CA PRO A 125 -8.55 4.29 -0.77
C PRO A 125 -7.82 5.63 -1.01
N LEU A 126 -7.13 5.70 -2.15
CA LEU A 126 -6.53 6.88 -2.74
C LEU A 126 -7.60 7.96 -2.97
N VAL A 127 -7.94 8.73 -1.93
CA VAL A 127 -8.79 9.93 -2.10
C VAL A 127 -8.04 11.22 -1.72
N TYR A 128 -6.90 11.16 -1.02
CA TYR A 128 -6.20 12.38 -0.61
C TYR A 128 -4.67 12.23 -0.63
N LEU A 129 -4.09 12.15 -1.84
CA LEU A 129 -2.66 12.42 -2.02
C LEU A 129 -2.40 13.09 -3.39
N PHE A 130 -3.19 14.11 -3.67
CA PHE A 130 -2.75 15.24 -4.50
C PHE A 130 -2.59 16.42 -3.56
N PHE A 131 -1.37 16.94 -3.41
CA PHE A 131 -1.05 18.36 -3.52
C PHE A 131 0.47 18.55 -3.31
N PHE A 132 1.10 19.05 -4.39
CA PHE A 132 2.50 19.44 -4.63
C PHE A 132 3.55 18.32 -4.77
#